data_AF-A0A8P0SQL8-F1
#
_entry.id   AF-A0A8P0SQL8-F1
#
_cell.length_a   1.000
_cell.length_b   1.000
_cell.length_c   1.000
_cell.angle_alpha   90.00
_cell.angle_beta   90.00
_cell.angle_gamma   90.00
#
_symmetry.space_group_name_H-M   'P 1'
#
loop_
_entity.id
_entity.type
_entity.pdbx_description
1 polymer ?
#
loop_
_entity_poly.entity_id
_entity_poly.type
_entity_poly.pdbx_seq_one_letter_code
_entity_poly.pdbx_strand_id
1 'polypeptide(L)' 'MVKKIEISQHAKYTCSFCGKTKMKRRAVGIWHCGSCMKTVAGGAWTYNTTSNIHSLLVGM' A
#
# COMPACT_ATOMS: atom_id res chain seq x y z
N MET A 1 7.78 8.02 18.45
CA MET A 1 8.03 7.27 17.19
C MET A 1 6.97 6.21 16.92
N VAL A 2 6.62 5.37 17.90
CA VAL A 2 5.61 4.29 17.78
C VAL A 2 4.25 4.80 17.26
N LYS A 3 3.77 5.94 17.76
CA LYS A 3 2.49 6.53 17.31
C LYS A 3 2.40 6.77 15.80
N LYS A 4 3.50 7.18 15.14
CA LYS A 4 3.52 7.37 13.67
C LYS A 4 3.40 6.01 12.95
N ILE A 5 4.06 4.99 13.48
CA ILE A 5 3.97 3.62 12.98
C ILE A 5 2.55 3.07 13.14
N GLU A 6 1.92 3.29 14.29
CA GLU A 6 0.55 2.84 14.56
C GLU A 6 -0.51 3.52 13.69
N ILE A 7 -0.32 4.80 13.39
CA ILE A 7 -1.19 5.52 12.45
C ILE A 7 -1.00 4.94 11.04
N SER A 8 0.25 4.72 10.63
CA SER A 8 0.58 4.22 9.28
C SER A 8 0.04 2.80 9.01
N GLN A 9 0.01 1.92 10.02
CA GLN A 9 -0.50 0.55 9.85
C GLN A 9 -2.03 0.51 9.69
N HIS A 10 -2.77 1.44 10.30
CA HIS A 10 -4.22 1.50 10.22
C HIS A 10 -4.74 2.39 9.09
N ALA A 11 -3.84 3.11 8.41
CA ALA A 11 -4.19 3.94 7.26
C ALA A 11 -4.80 3.10 6.13
N LYS A 12 -5.85 3.63 5.51
CA LYS A 12 -6.46 3.08 4.30
C LYS A 12 -6.07 3.94 3.12
N TYR A 13 -5.65 3.32 2.04
CA TYR A 13 -5.30 4.01 0.79
C TYR A 13 -6.23 3.63 -0.35
N THR A 14 -6.28 4.50 -1.35
CA THR A 14 -6.96 4.24 -2.62
C THR A 14 -6.19 3.20 -3.42
N CYS A 15 -6.85 2.12 -3.79
CA CYS A 15 -6.27 1.07 -4.61
C CYS A 15 -6.20 1.52 -6.07
N SER A 16 -5.01 1.48 -6.67
CA SER A 16 -4.79 1.89 -8.06
C SER A 16 -5.49 0.98 -9.09
N PHE A 17 -5.86 -0.25 -8.70
CA PHE A 17 -6.49 -1.22 -9.59
C PHE A 17 -8.01 -1.08 -9.68
N CYS A 18 -8.68 -0.81 -8.54
CA CYS A 18 -10.14 -0.79 -8.47
C CYS A 18 -10.73 0.55 -8.01
N GLY A 19 -9.87 1.55 -7.76
CA GLY A 19 -10.27 2.90 -7.34
C GLY A 19 -10.86 3.01 -5.94
N LYS A 20 -11.04 1.90 -5.21
CA LYS A 20 -11.65 1.88 -3.87
C LYS A 20 -10.62 2.14 -2.78
N THR A 21 -10.98 2.92 -1.75
CA THR A 21 -10.17 3.19 -0.55
C THR A 21 -10.21 2.02 0.45
N LYS A 22 -9.80 0.84 -0.02
CA LYS A 22 -9.77 -0.42 0.74
C LYS A 22 -8.39 -1.07 0.75
N MET A 23 -7.34 -0.33 0.38
CA MET A 23 -5.96 -0.79 0.47
C MET A 23 -5.46 -0.67 1.91
N LYS A 24 -4.98 -1.77 2.49
CA LYS A 24 -4.47 -1.83 3.86
C LYS A 24 -3.13 -2.56 3.90
N ARG A 25 -2.28 -2.20 4.87
CA ARG A 25 -1.02 -2.92 5.11
C ARG A 25 -1.32 -4.30 5.72
N ARG A 26 -0.71 -5.34 5.17
CA ARG A 26 -0.74 -6.71 5.74
C ARG A 26 0.54 -7.00 6.51
N ALA A 27 1.67 -6.63 5.94
CA ALA A 27 2.99 -6.78 6.54
C ALA A 27 3.89 -5.61 6.10
N VAL A 28 5.12 -5.54 6.60
CA VAL A 28 6.09 -4.54 6.14
C VAL A 28 6.29 -4.67 4.63
N GLY A 29 6.03 -3.59 3.89
CA GLY A 29 6.18 -3.57 2.43
C GLY A 29 5.10 -4.33 1.66
N ILE A 30 4.13 -4.97 2.31
CA ILE A 30 3.07 -5.74 1.66
C ILE A 30 1.71 -5.11 1.94
N TRP A 31 1.00 -4.79 0.86
CA TRP A 31 -0.30 -4.14 0.89
C TRP A 31 -1.35 -5.01 0.24
N HIS A 32 -2.58 -5.01 0.77
CA HIS A 32 -3.68 -5.81 0.27
C HIS A 32 -4.96 -4.99 0.14
N CYS A 33 -5.64 -5.14 -0.98
CA CYS A 33 -6.93 -4.51 -1.23
C CYS A 33 -8.07 -5.44 -0.84
N GLY A 34 -8.89 -5.04 0.14
CA GLY A 34 -10.05 -5.84 0.55
C GLY A 34 -11.22 -5.90 -0.45
N SER A 35 -11.18 -5.15 -1.56
CA SER A 35 -12.25 -5.21 -2.59
C SER A 35 -11.89 -6.03 -3.81
N CYS A 36 -10.71 -5.82 -4.40
CA CYS A 36 -10.27 -6.56 -5.58
C CYS A 36 -9.32 -7.72 -5.25
N MET A 37 -9.03 -7.92 -3.96
CA MET A 37 -8.14 -8.96 -3.42
C MET A 37 -6.70 -8.92 -3.94
N LYS A 38 -6.30 -7.84 -4.63
CA LYS A 38 -4.92 -7.66 -5.10
C LYS A 38 -3.99 -7.39 -3.92
N THR A 39 -2.85 -8.07 -3.95
CA THR A 39 -1.72 -7.85 -3.04
C THR A 39 -0.58 -7.24 -3.83
N VAL A 40 0.07 -6.21 -3.30
CA VAL A 40 1.20 -5.53 -3.97
C VAL A 40 2.32 -5.22 -3.00
N ALA A 41 3.53 -5.14 -3.54
CA ALA A 41 4.68 -4.59 -2.85
C ALA A 41 4.60 -3.05 -2.85
N GLY A 42 4.84 -2.44 -1.69
CA GLY A 42 4.77 -1.00 -1.47
C GLY A 42 5.82 -0.54 -0.48
N GLY A 43 5.71 0.70 -0.02
CA GLY A 43 6.59 1.20 1.03
C GLY A 43 6.39 0.44 2.34
N ALA A 44 7.43 0.47 3.19
CA ALA A 44 7.39 -0.14 4.51
C ALA A 44 6.27 0.44 5.39
N TRP A 45 6.03 1.76 5.30
CA TRP A 45 5.07 2.48 6.14
C TRP A 45 3.99 3.22 5.33
N THR A 46 4.22 3.52 4.06
CA THR A 46 3.27 4.19 3.17
C THR A 46 3.00 3.34 1.94
N TYR A 47 1.75 3.30 1.48
CA TYR A 47 1.35 2.51 0.30
C TYR A 47 2.13 2.95 -0.96
N ASN A 48 2.26 4.25 -1.15
CA ASN A 48 3.04 4.84 -2.23
C ASN A 48 4.31 5.47 -1.64
N THR A 49 5.46 5.11 -2.20
CA THR A 49 6.72 5.85 -2.01
C THR A 49 7.01 6.55 -3.33
N THR A 50 7.63 7.73 -3.31
CA THR A 50 7.94 8.49 -4.55
C THR A 50 8.71 7.64 -5.57
N SER A 51 9.51 6.67 -5.10
CA SER A 51 10.21 5.65 -5.90
C SER A 51 9.28 4.64 -6.60
N ASN A 52 8.09 4.38 -6.08
CA ASN A 52 7.13 3.39 -6.58
C ASN A 52 6.23 3.93 -7.71
N ILE A 53 6.11 5.26 -7.82
CA ILE A 53 5.45 5.91 -8.95
C ILE A 53 6.17 5.57 -10.28
N HIS A 54 7.47 5.27 -10.22
CA HIS A 54 8.31 4.93 -11.37
C HIS A 54 8.49 3.42 -11.61
N SER A 55 8.12 2.55 -10.64
CA SER A 55 8.37 1.10 -10.70
C SER A 55 7.12 0.24 -10.89
N LEU A 56 5.92 0.85 -11.00
CA LEU A 56 4.72 0.17 -11.54
C LEU A 56 4.88 -0.33 -12.99
N LEU A 57 6.00 -0.04 -13.67
CA LEU A 57 6.35 -0.55 -15.00
C LEU A 57 7.45 -1.63 -15.00
N VAL A 58 8.14 -1.91 -13.89
CA VAL A 58 9.20 -2.93 -13.85
C VAL A 58 8.68 -4.17 -13.15
N GLY A 59 7.93 -4.97 -13.90
CA GLY A 59 7.35 -6.22 -13.42
C GLY A 59 6.50 -6.98 -14.43
N MET A 60 6.71 -6.74 -15.73
CA MET A 60 6.68 -7.80 -16.74
C MET A 60 8.12 -8.22 -16.98
#